data_AF-A0A925QQ15-F1
#
_entry.id   AF-A0A925QQ15-F1
#
_cell.length_a   1.000
_cell.length_b   1.000
_cell.length_c   1.000
_cell.angle_alpha   90.00
_cell.angle_beta   90.00
_cell.angle_gamma   90.00
#
_symmetry.space_group_name_H-M   'P 1'
#
loop_
_entity.id
_entity.type
_entity.pdbx_description
1 polymer ?
#
loop_
_entity_poly.entity_id
_entity_poly.type
_entity_poly.pdbx_seq_one_letter_code
_entity_poly.pdbx_strand_id
1 'polypeptide(L)'
;MQSQMPVQAQAQAQALPVPVPAWSQEAQRRFTPGAGSDPASDLAERLRLTQAGEAALAAGDTDSAQRHFDRAAGMVHAADVEMGLVRTYMQAGAYRQALGFASHAAGAHR
;
A
#
# COMPACT_ATOMS: atom_id res chain seq x y z
N MET A 1 -15.27 4.07 -62.15
CA MET A 1 -15.44 5.00 -61.02
C MET A 1 -15.44 4.19 -59.75
N GLN A 2 -14.31 4.18 -59.03
CA GLN A 2 -14.13 3.43 -57.79
C GLN A 2 -14.55 4.34 -56.63
N SER A 3 -15.61 3.96 -55.90
CA SER A 3 -16.04 4.67 -54.68
C SER A 3 -15.36 4.05 -53.46
N GLN A 4 -14.38 4.77 -52.90
CA GLN A 4 -13.84 4.53 -51.57
C GLN A 4 -14.76 5.20 -50.54
N MET A 5 -15.21 4.45 -49.53
CA MET A 5 -15.85 4.98 -48.32
C MET A 5 -14.99 4.57 -47.13
N PRO A 6 -14.42 5.51 -46.35
CA PRO A 6 -13.75 5.17 -45.10
C PRO A 6 -14.57 5.71 -43.91
N VAL A 7 -15.07 4.84 -43.03
CA VAL A 7 -15.33 5.24 -41.64
C VAL A 7 -15.10 4.03 -40.73
N GLN A 8 -13.87 3.87 -40.25
CA GLN A 8 -13.63 3.05 -39.05
C GLN A 8 -14.08 3.87 -37.84
N ALA A 9 -15.26 3.56 -37.30
CA ALA A 9 -15.72 4.09 -36.03
C ALA A 9 -14.93 3.42 -34.90
N GLN A 10 -13.85 4.05 -34.45
CA GLN A 10 -13.18 3.66 -33.20
C GLN A 10 -14.01 4.15 -32.02
N ALA A 11 -14.74 3.24 -31.38
CA ALA A 11 -15.41 3.49 -30.11
C ALA A 11 -14.35 3.67 -29.01
N GLN A 12 -14.10 4.91 -28.60
CA GLN A 12 -13.29 5.22 -27.44
C GLN A 12 -14.07 4.83 -26.18
N ALA A 13 -13.74 3.67 -25.61
CA ALA A 13 -14.22 3.27 -24.29
C ALA A 13 -13.59 4.21 -23.26
N GLN A 14 -14.33 5.26 -22.89
CA GLN A 14 -13.96 6.13 -21.78
C GLN A 14 -14.06 5.31 -20.50
N ALA A 15 -12.92 4.95 -19.92
CA ALA A 15 -12.86 4.31 -18.61
C ALA A 15 -13.44 5.28 -17.57
N LEU A 16 -14.62 4.96 -17.06
CA LEU A 16 -15.22 5.69 -15.95
C LEU A 16 -14.26 5.63 -14.74
N PRO A 17 -13.98 6.75 -14.06
CA PRO A 17 -13.10 6.75 -12.90
C PRO A 17 -13.70 5.85 -11.82
N VAL A 18 -12.98 4.78 -11.47
CA VAL A 18 -13.38 3.89 -10.36
C VAL A 18 -13.21 4.70 -9.07
N PRO A 19 -14.27 4.94 -8.30
CA PRO A 19 -14.17 5.69 -7.06
C PRO A 19 -13.30 4.91 -6.07
N VAL A 20 -12.20 5.54 -5.63
CA VAL A 20 -11.32 4.97 -4.62
C VAL A 20 -12.08 4.91 -3.29
N PRO A 21 -12.28 3.72 -2.70
CA PRO A 21 -13.01 3.60 -1.44
C PRO A 21 -12.34 4.40 -0.31
N ALA A 22 -13.13 4.89 0.65
CA ALA A 22 -12.64 5.69 1.77
C ALA A 22 -11.49 5.01 2.55
N TRP A 23 -11.52 3.68 2.68
CA TRP A 23 -10.45 2.92 3.34
C TRP A 23 -9.10 2.99 2.60
N SER A 24 -9.12 3.14 1.27
CA SER A 24 -7.90 3.28 0.45
C SER A 24 -7.36 4.71 0.52
N GLN A 25 -8.25 5.70 0.60
CA GLN A 25 -7.86 7.10 0.79
C GLN A 25 -7.25 7.33 2.18
N GLU A 26 -7.86 6.74 3.22
CA GLU A 26 -7.34 6.79 4.59
C GLU A 26 -5.96 6.13 4.71
N ALA A 27 -5.76 5.01 4.02
CA ALA A 27 -4.44 4.40 3.88
C ALA A 27 -3.47 5.41 3.26
N GLN A 28 -3.77 5.96 2.08
CA GLN A 28 -2.94 6.96 1.37
C GLN A 28 -2.56 8.18 2.23
N ARG A 29 -3.46 8.66 3.09
CA ARG A 29 -3.19 9.84 3.94
C ARG A 29 -2.21 9.58 5.08
N ARG A 30 -2.10 8.32 5.56
CA ARG A 30 -1.09 7.94 6.56
C ARG A 30 0.33 7.91 5.99
N PHE A 31 0.49 7.93 4.66
CA PHE A 31 1.76 7.69 3.96
C PHE A 31 2.45 8.98 3.45
N THR A 32 2.35 10.10 4.16
CA THR A 32 3.11 11.31 3.80
C THR A 32 4.49 11.30 4.48
N PRO A 33 5.62 11.34 3.74
CA PRO A 33 6.94 11.29 4.35
C PRO A 33 7.28 12.60 5.07
N GLY A 34 7.88 12.49 6.26
CA GLY A 34 8.47 13.63 6.98
C GLY A 34 9.86 13.97 6.44
N ALA A 35 10.19 15.25 6.32
CA ALA A 35 11.47 15.73 5.80
C ALA A 35 12.50 16.01 6.91
N GLY A 36 13.73 15.51 6.75
CA GLY A 36 14.94 16.09 7.39
C GLY A 36 15.66 15.26 8.47
N SER A 37 15.99 14.00 8.20
CA SER A 37 16.71 13.12 9.15
C SER A 37 17.94 12.44 8.53
N ASP A 38 18.90 12.02 9.37
CA ASP A 38 20.12 11.31 8.96
C ASP A 38 19.77 9.92 8.40
N PRO A 39 20.18 9.56 7.18
CA PRO A 39 19.77 8.31 6.53
C PRO A 39 20.16 7.05 7.30
N ALA A 40 21.27 7.07 8.06
CA ALA A 40 21.66 5.92 8.88
C ALA A 40 20.74 5.75 10.10
N SER A 41 20.41 6.85 10.78
CA SER A 41 19.42 6.87 11.86
C SER A 41 18.04 6.41 11.38
N ASP A 42 17.62 6.84 10.19
CA ASP A 42 16.33 6.45 9.62
C ASP A 42 16.25 4.97 9.28
N LEU A 43 17.33 4.40 8.73
CA LEU A 43 17.39 2.96 8.49
C LEU A 43 17.32 2.17 9.80
N ALA A 44 18.04 2.60 10.84
CA ALA A 44 18.04 1.94 12.14
C ALA A 44 16.66 1.97 12.79
N GLU A 45 15.99 3.12 12.78
CA GLU A 45 14.64 3.27 13.34
C GLU A 45 13.61 2.45 12.52
N ARG A 46 13.69 2.45 11.19
CA ARG A 46 12.86 1.58 10.34
C ARG A 46 13.01 0.12 10.75
N LEU A 47 14.25 -0.39 10.85
CA LEU A 47 14.51 -1.78 11.22
C LEU A 47 13.97 -2.11 12.61
N ARG A 48 14.12 -1.20 13.57
CA ARG A 48 13.57 -1.35 14.93
C ARG A 48 12.05 -1.43 14.92
N LEU A 49 11.39 -0.56 14.16
CA LEU A 49 9.94 -0.56 14.00
C LEU A 49 9.46 -1.85 13.32
N THR A 50 10.14 -2.31 12.26
CA THR A 50 9.83 -3.59 11.60
C THR A 50 9.92 -4.75 12.58
N GLN A 51 11.01 -4.86 13.35
CA GLN A 51 11.17 -5.91 14.37
C GLN A 51 10.09 -5.87 15.45
N ALA A 52 9.72 -4.68 15.92
CA ALA A 52 8.63 -4.52 16.89
C ALA A 52 7.27 -4.95 16.31
N GLY A 53 7.01 -4.64 15.04
CA GLY A 53 5.82 -5.07 14.31
C GLY A 53 5.75 -6.61 14.17
N GLU A 54 6.85 -7.25 13.82
CA GLU A 54 6.94 -8.72 13.74
C GLU A 54 6.71 -9.38 15.11
N ALA A 55 7.29 -8.83 16.18
CA ALA A 55 7.09 -9.34 17.53
C ALA A 55 5.62 -9.21 17.97
N ALA A 56 4.97 -8.10 17.66
CA ALA A 56 3.55 -7.89 17.94
C ALA A 56 2.65 -8.86 17.15
N LEU A 57 2.94 -9.10 15.86
CA LEU A 57 2.25 -10.13 15.07
C LEU A 57 2.38 -11.52 15.68
N ALA A 58 3.60 -11.89 16.09
CA ALA A 58 3.87 -13.17 16.73
C ALA A 58 3.09 -13.34 18.04
N ALA A 59 2.83 -12.25 18.77
CA ALA A 59 2.01 -12.23 19.98
C ALA A 59 0.49 -12.15 19.70
N GLY A 60 0.07 -11.93 18.45
CA GLY A 60 -1.33 -11.71 18.10
C GLY A 60 -1.88 -10.32 18.40
N ASP A 61 -1.01 -9.37 18.78
CA ASP A 61 -1.38 -7.98 19.00
C ASP A 61 -1.40 -7.21 17.68
N THR A 62 -2.50 -7.36 16.95
CA THR A 62 -2.65 -6.75 15.61
C THR A 62 -2.69 -5.23 15.66
N ASP A 63 -3.19 -4.64 16.74
CA ASP A 63 -3.23 -3.18 16.89
C ASP A 63 -1.83 -2.60 17.06
N SER A 64 -0.97 -3.23 17.87
CA SER A 64 0.41 -2.79 18.04
C SER A 64 1.25 -3.05 16.79
N ALA A 65 1.06 -4.21 16.14
CA ALA A 65 1.69 -4.51 14.87
C ALA A 65 1.38 -3.42 13.84
N GLN A 66 0.12 -3.02 13.69
CA GLN A 66 -0.28 -2.01 12.73
C GLN A 66 0.40 -0.67 13.00
N ARG A 67 0.44 -0.20 14.25
CA ARG A 67 1.10 1.06 14.61
C ARG A 67 2.59 1.07 14.26
N HIS A 68 3.28 -0.05 14.51
CA HIS A 68 4.69 -0.18 14.19
C HIS A 68 4.95 -0.17 12.69
N PHE A 69 4.19 -0.95 11.92
CA PHE A 69 4.37 -1.01 10.48
C PHE A 69 3.88 0.26 9.77
N ASP A 70 2.80 0.91 10.21
CA ASP A 70 2.34 2.20 9.67
C ASP A 70 3.45 3.26 9.82
N ARG A 71 4.11 3.29 10.98
CA ARG A 71 5.22 4.22 11.21
C ARG A 71 6.45 3.88 10.36
N ALA A 72 6.80 2.60 10.22
CA ALA A 72 7.90 2.18 9.35
C ALA A 72 7.62 2.50 7.87
N ALA A 73 6.38 2.29 7.41
CA ALA A 73 5.97 2.56 6.04
C ALA A 73 5.95 4.07 5.72
N GLY A 74 5.60 4.91 6.71
CA GLY A 74 5.70 6.36 6.60
C GLY A 74 7.14 6.88 6.46
N MET A 75 8.15 6.08 6.82
CA MET A 75 9.56 6.41 6.58
C MET A 75 10.00 6.00 5.17
N VAL A 76 9.80 4.71 4.84
CA VAL A 76 10.13 4.14 3.53
C VAL A 76 9.12 3.05 3.20
N HIS A 77 8.56 3.14 1.99
CA HIS A 77 7.76 2.10 1.37
C HIS A 77 8.62 0.90 0.98
N ALA A 78 8.93 0.04 1.95
CA ALA A 78 9.72 -1.17 1.75
C ALA A 78 8.82 -2.41 1.73
N ALA A 79 9.11 -3.35 0.83
CA ALA A 79 8.26 -4.52 0.60
C ALA A 79 8.06 -5.38 1.87
N ASP A 80 9.08 -5.50 2.72
CA ASP A 80 9.03 -6.23 4.00
C ASP A 80 8.00 -5.61 4.97
N VAL A 81 8.03 -4.28 5.11
CA VAL A 81 7.10 -3.51 5.96
C VAL A 81 5.68 -3.60 5.42
N GLU A 82 5.51 -3.42 4.12
CA GLU A 82 4.19 -3.47 3.47
C GLU A 82 3.57 -4.87 3.56
N MET A 83 4.38 -5.93 3.46
CA MET A 83 3.93 -7.30 3.72
C MET A 83 3.62 -7.54 5.21
N GLY A 84 4.26 -6.83 6.13
CA GLY A 84 3.88 -6.77 7.55
C GLY A 84 2.46 -6.21 7.75
N LEU A 85 2.12 -5.10 7.07
CA LEU A 85 0.77 -4.54 7.08
C LEU A 85 -0.27 -5.50 6.51
N VAL A 86 0.02 -6.16 5.39
CA VAL A 86 -0.89 -7.18 4.82
C VAL A 86 -1.18 -8.28 5.85
N ARG A 87 -0.14 -8.85 6.47
CA ARG A 87 -0.29 -9.90 7.50
C ARG A 87 -1.08 -9.40 8.71
N THR A 88 -0.85 -8.16 9.13
CA THR A 88 -1.60 -7.51 10.21
C THR A 88 -3.09 -7.43 9.89
N TYR A 89 -3.46 -6.94 8.71
CA TYR A 89 -4.86 -6.88 8.29
C TYR A 89 -5.49 -8.27 8.16
N MET A 90 -4.74 -9.27 7.67
CA MET A 90 -5.23 -10.65 7.59
C MET A 90 -5.52 -11.22 8.99
N GLN A 91 -4.61 -11.03 9.95
CA GLN A 91 -4.74 -11.56 11.31
C GLN A 91 -5.83 -10.83 12.11
N ALA A 92 -6.07 -9.54 11.81
CA ALA A 92 -7.18 -8.76 12.39
C ALA A 92 -8.55 -9.06 11.76
N GLY A 93 -8.62 -9.94 10.75
CA GLY A 93 -9.86 -10.25 10.02
C GLY A 93 -10.29 -9.16 9.01
N ALA A 94 -9.45 -8.16 8.76
CA ALA A 94 -9.69 -7.05 7.85
C ALA A 94 -9.38 -7.42 6.37
N TYR A 95 -9.92 -8.54 5.90
CA TYR A 95 -9.53 -9.15 4.62
C TYR A 95 -9.70 -8.25 3.40
N ARG A 96 -10.70 -7.37 3.38
CA ARG A 96 -10.90 -6.42 2.27
C ARG A 96 -9.75 -5.41 2.18
N GLN A 97 -9.28 -4.92 3.33
CA GLN A 97 -8.13 -4.01 3.39
C GLN A 97 -6.85 -4.77 3.03
N ALA A 98 -6.67 -5.99 3.54
CA ALA A 98 -5.52 -6.83 3.22
C ALA A 98 -5.36 -7.07 1.71
N LEU A 99 -6.44 -7.44 1.01
CA LEU A 99 -6.42 -7.69 -0.43
C LEU A 99 -6.15 -6.41 -1.25
N GLY A 100 -6.76 -5.29 -0.85
CA GLY A 100 -6.51 -4.00 -1.48
C GLY A 100 -5.05 -3.57 -1.35
N PHE A 101 -4.50 -3.71 -0.15
CA PHE A 101 -3.11 -3.35 0.14
C PHE A 101 -2.11 -4.31 -0.51
N ALA A 102 -2.38 -5.61 -0.53
CA ALA A 102 -1.55 -6.58 -1.23
C ALA A 102 -1.47 -6.30 -2.74
N SER A 103 -2.58 -5.89 -3.36
CA SER A 103 -2.59 -5.49 -4.78
C SER A 103 -1.75 -4.23 -5.02
N HIS A 104 -1.79 -3.27 -4.10
CA HIS A 104 -0.93 -2.09 -4.14
C HIS A 104 0.55 -2.46 -4.01
N ALA A 105 0.93 -3.22 -2.99
CA ALA A 105 2.31 -3.64 -2.74
C ALA A 105 2.88 -4.45 -3.93
N ALA A 106 2.12 -5.43 -4.45
CA ALA A 106 2.51 -6.18 -5.65
C ALA A 106 2.65 -5.28 -6.89
N GLY A 107 1.85 -4.21 -6.98
CA GLY A 107 1.94 -3.23 -8.05
C GLY A 107 3.15 -2.30 -7.93
N ALA A 108 3.59 -2.01 -6.70
CA ALA A 108 4.68 -1.08 -6.39
C ALA A 108 6.08 -1.73 -6.44
N HIS A 109 6.20 -3.01 -6.07
CA HIS A 109 7.49 -3.72 -5.91
C HIS A 109 7.74 -4.79 -6.99
N ARG A 110 7.55 -4.45 -8.27
CA ARG A 110 7.70 -5.39 -9.40
C ARG A 110 9.14 -5.59 -9.85
#